data_AF-A0A6N2B3B8-F1
#
_entry.id   AF-A0A6N2B3B8-F1
#
_cell.length_a   1.000
_cell.length_b   1.000
_cell.length_c   1.000
_cell.angle_alpha   90.00
_cell.angle_beta   90.00
_cell.angle_gamma   90.00
#
_symmetry.space_group_name_H-M   'P 1'
#
loop_
_entity.id
_entity.type
_entity.pdbx_description
1 polymer ?
#
loop_
_entity_poly.entity_id
_entity_poly.type
_entity_poly.pdbx_seq_one_letter_code
_entity_poly.pdbx_strand_id
1 'polypeptide(L)'
;MASFTELVESSNHHHHEKINIETDNNIEIISVSSSSSSAATPAPASSSSRYENQKRRDWNTFGQYLRNHRPPLTLSRCSGAHVLEFLRYLDQFGKTKVHTPMCPFYGHPNPPAPCPCPLKQAWGSLDALVGRLRAAYEENGGKPETNPFGARAVRLYLREVRDLQSKARGVSYEKKKKRKRPTPPPPPPPQQLSTSVQLPLSSPPPSGEAEHFGIMNS
;
A
#
# COMPACT_ATOMS: atom_id res chain seq x y z
N MET A 1 34.30 26.72 -78.63
CA MET A 1 33.33 27.37 -77.72
C MET A 1 33.22 26.49 -76.49
N ALA A 2 33.39 27.07 -75.30
CA ALA A 2 33.71 26.39 -74.04
C ALA A 2 32.50 26.17 -73.12
N SER A 3 32.60 25.16 -72.22
CA SER A 3 32.07 25.09 -70.83
C SER A 3 30.54 25.08 -70.62
N PHE A 4 29.91 24.63 -69.51
CA PHE A 4 30.17 23.84 -68.28
C PHE A 4 28.83 23.91 -67.46
N THR A 5 28.46 22.90 -66.65
CA THR A 5 27.49 22.90 -65.49
C THR A 5 25.98 23.21 -65.70
N GLU A 6 24.97 22.71 -64.97
CA GLU A 6 24.72 21.61 -63.99
C GLU A 6 23.21 21.62 -63.59
N LEU A 7 22.68 20.49 -63.07
CA LEU A 7 21.66 20.29 -61.99
C LEU A 7 20.23 20.90 -62.14
N VAL A 8 19.09 20.27 -61.75
CA VAL A 8 18.71 19.08 -60.95
C VAL A 8 17.28 18.69 -61.36
N GLU A 9 17.01 17.39 -61.52
CA GLU A 9 15.66 16.81 -61.56
C GLU A 9 15.54 15.81 -60.41
N SER A 10 14.58 16.01 -59.51
CA SER A 10 14.35 15.15 -58.34
C SER A 10 13.03 14.39 -58.49
N SER A 11 13.19 13.07 -58.51
CA SER A 11 12.19 12.01 -58.60
C SER A 11 11.19 11.97 -57.44
N ASN A 12 9.94 11.62 -57.75
CA ASN A 12 8.92 11.21 -56.78
C ASN A 12 8.70 9.70 -56.90
N HIS A 13 9.43 8.91 -56.10
CA HIS A 13 9.25 7.46 -56.00
C HIS A 13 8.62 7.12 -54.64
N HIS A 14 7.45 6.46 -54.67
CA HIS A 14 6.75 5.93 -53.51
C HIS A 14 7.61 4.88 -52.79
N HIS A 15 8.01 5.16 -51.54
CA HIS A 15 8.63 4.20 -50.64
C HIS A 15 7.62 3.83 -49.53
N HIS A 16 7.19 2.58 -49.53
CA HIS A 16 6.39 1.97 -48.46
C HIS A 16 7.33 1.57 -47.33
N GLU A 17 7.64 2.52 -46.43
CA GLU A 17 8.48 2.26 -45.27
C GLU A 17 7.69 1.49 -44.20
N LYS A 18 8.06 0.23 -44.02
CA LYS A 18 7.66 -0.57 -42.85
C LYS A 18 8.32 0.07 -41.62
N ILE A 19 7.55 0.83 -40.83
CA ILE A 19 7.99 1.30 -39.53
C ILE A 19 8.15 0.08 -38.62
N ASN A 20 9.41 -0.30 -38.40
CA ASN A 20 9.81 -1.28 -37.41
C ASN A 20 9.62 -0.65 -36.02
N ILE A 21 8.47 -0.88 -35.41
CA ILE A 21 8.22 -0.48 -34.02
C ILE A 21 8.97 -1.48 -33.14
N GLU A 22 10.24 -1.18 -32.86
CA GLU A 22 10.98 -1.79 -31.76
C GLU A 22 10.18 -1.55 -30.48
N THR A 23 9.45 -2.59 -30.10
CA THR A 23 8.56 -2.59 -28.96
C THR A 23 9.40 -2.85 -27.72
N ASP A 24 10.14 -1.84 -27.27
CA ASP A 24 10.76 -1.85 -25.94
C ASP A 24 9.68 -1.47 -24.90
N ASN A 25 8.66 -2.32 -24.80
CA ASN A 25 7.65 -2.30 -23.74
C ASN A 25 8.28 -2.89 -22.48
N ASN A 26 9.30 -2.23 -21.93
CA ASN A 26 9.76 -2.52 -20.58
C ASN A 26 8.84 -1.82 -19.57
N ILE A 27 7.59 -2.29 -19.51
CA ILE A 27 6.68 -2.01 -18.39
C ILE A 27 7.16 -2.88 -17.21
N GLU A 28 8.30 -2.51 -16.62
CA GLU A 28 8.69 -2.92 -15.28
C GLU A 28 7.74 -2.23 -14.28
N ILE A 29 6.50 -2.71 -14.20
CA ILE A 29 5.65 -2.49 -13.04
C ILE A 29 6.27 -3.32 -11.91
N ILE A 30 7.11 -2.65 -11.14
CA ILE A 30 7.90 -3.25 -10.06
C ILE A 30 6.96 -3.83 -9.01
N SER A 31 6.83 -5.15 -9.08
CA SER A 31 6.55 -6.01 -7.94
C SER A 31 7.70 -5.87 -6.95
N VAL A 32 7.49 -5.12 -5.87
CA VAL A 32 8.37 -5.21 -4.70
C VAL A 32 8.11 -6.55 -3.99
N SER A 33 8.85 -7.57 -4.42
CA SER A 33 9.10 -8.76 -3.60
C SER A 33 10.16 -8.38 -2.57
N SER A 34 9.78 -8.35 -1.30
CA SER A 34 10.72 -8.19 -0.18
C SER A 34 11.48 -9.50 0.05
N SER A 35 12.77 -9.51 -0.26
CA SER A 35 13.75 -10.48 0.25
C SER A 35 15.08 -9.77 0.58
N SER A 36 15.49 -9.90 1.84
CA SER A 36 16.76 -9.48 2.46
C SER A 36 17.98 -10.00 1.66
N SER A 37 19.15 -9.35 1.55
CA SER A 37 19.99 -8.73 2.59
C SER A 37 21.11 -7.90 1.94
N SER A 38 21.46 -6.74 2.51
CA SER A 38 22.83 -6.19 2.56
C SER A 38 22.81 -4.93 3.41
N ALA A 39 23.66 -4.91 4.45
CA ALA A 39 23.75 -3.83 5.42
C ALA A 39 24.29 -2.55 4.77
N ALA A 40 23.52 -1.45 4.89
CA ALA A 40 24.03 -0.10 4.80
C ALA A 40 23.10 0.82 5.62
N THR A 41 23.73 1.75 6.33
CA THR A 41 23.18 2.76 7.25
C THR A 41 21.92 3.48 6.73
N PRO A 42 20.92 3.79 7.59
CA PRO A 42 19.73 4.50 7.15
C PRO A 42 20.01 5.99 7.00
N ALA A 43 20.33 6.42 5.78
CA ALA A 43 20.16 7.81 5.37
C ALA A 43 18.67 8.06 5.04
N PRO A 44 17.98 9.01 5.69
CA PRO A 44 16.55 9.26 5.48
C PRO A 44 16.20 9.83 4.10
N ALA A 45 17.19 10.20 3.27
CA ALA A 45 16.99 10.77 1.93
C ALA A 45 16.74 9.73 0.82
N SER A 46 17.05 8.45 1.05
CA SER A 46 16.96 7.42 -0.01
C SER A 46 15.53 6.89 -0.23
N SER A 47 14.72 6.84 0.83
CA SER A 47 13.35 6.31 0.78
C SER A 47 12.38 7.27 0.10
N SER A 48 12.51 8.58 0.35
CA SER A 48 11.71 9.62 -0.32
C SER A 48 12.01 9.64 -1.82
N SER A 49 13.28 9.65 -2.22
CA SER A 49 13.69 9.62 -3.63
C SER A 49 13.14 8.41 -4.39
N ARG A 50 13.11 7.22 -3.78
CA ARG A 50 12.53 6.02 -4.40
C ARG A 50 11.02 6.14 -4.61
N TYR A 51 10.30 6.61 -3.60
CA TYR A 51 8.86 6.82 -3.69
C TYR A 51 8.52 7.85 -4.77
N GLU A 52 9.24 8.98 -4.79
CA GLU A 52 9.07 10.07 -5.75
C GLU A 52 9.30 9.60 -7.20
N ASN A 53 10.37 8.85 -7.45
CA ASN A 53 10.65 8.29 -8.77
C ASN A 53 9.56 7.30 -9.21
N GLN A 54 9.04 6.48 -8.28
CA GLN A 54 7.95 5.56 -8.60
C GLN A 54 6.67 6.32 -8.94
N LYS A 55 6.31 7.34 -8.15
CA LYS A 55 5.16 8.20 -8.40
C LYS A 55 5.24 8.87 -9.77
N ARG A 56 6.41 9.38 -10.15
CA ARG A 56 6.64 10.00 -11.47
C ARG A 56 6.44 9.00 -12.61
N ARG A 57 6.95 7.77 -12.49
CA ARG A 57 6.73 6.72 -13.50
C ARG A 57 5.26 6.39 -13.65
N ASP A 58 4.57 6.16 -12.54
CA ASP A 58 3.15 5.82 -12.55
C ASP A 58 2.31 6.95 -13.17
N TRP A 59 2.62 8.20 -12.84
CA TRP A 59 1.99 9.38 -13.42
C TRP A 59 2.20 9.46 -14.93
N ASN A 60 3.44 9.24 -15.41
CA ASN A 60 3.75 9.23 -16.84
C ASN A 60 3.02 8.10 -17.58
N THR A 61 2.98 6.89 -16.99
CA THR A 61 2.22 5.76 -17.53
C THR A 61 0.73 6.08 -17.64
N PHE A 62 0.15 6.69 -16.61
CA PHE A 62 -1.25 7.11 -16.64
C PHE A 62 -1.51 8.20 -17.69
N GLY A 63 -0.62 9.19 -17.79
CA GLY A 63 -0.69 10.23 -18.82
C GLY A 63 -0.58 9.68 -20.23
N GLN A 64 0.24 8.64 -20.45
CA GLN A 64 0.31 7.93 -21.72
C GLN A 64 -0.99 7.16 -22.01
N TYR A 65 -1.56 6.50 -21.00
CA TYR A 65 -2.86 5.83 -21.11
C TYR A 65 -3.97 6.80 -21.58
N LEU A 66 -4.05 8.00 -21.00
CA LEU A 66 -5.04 9.01 -21.42
C LEU A 66 -4.85 9.50 -22.87
N ARG A 67 -3.60 9.68 -23.31
CA ARG A 67 -3.28 10.07 -24.69
C ARG A 67 -3.62 8.99 -25.71
N ASN A 68 -3.50 7.72 -25.31
CA ASN A 68 -3.81 6.57 -26.16
C ASN A 68 -5.30 6.26 -26.24
N HIS A 69 -6.11 6.82 -25.34
CA HIS A 69 -7.56 6.69 -25.38
C HIS A 69 -8.12 7.27 -26.69
N ARG A 70 -9.20 6.68 -27.21
CA ARG A 70 -9.90 7.16 -28.42
C ARG A 70 -11.35 7.52 -28.08
N PRO A 71 -11.73 8.82 -28.06
CA PRO A 71 -10.92 10.01 -28.38
C PRO A 71 -9.87 10.32 -27.28
N PRO A 72 -8.79 11.05 -27.62
CA PRO A 72 -7.77 11.43 -26.64
C PRO A 72 -8.37 12.17 -25.45
N LEU A 73 -7.99 11.75 -24.25
CA LEU A 73 -8.47 12.34 -23.01
C LEU A 73 -7.42 13.27 -22.41
N THR A 74 -7.90 14.38 -21.85
CA THR A 74 -7.10 15.27 -21.00
C THR A 74 -7.44 15.00 -19.54
N LEU A 75 -6.54 15.37 -18.62
CA LEU A 75 -6.79 15.21 -17.18
C LEU A 75 -8.06 15.94 -16.71
N SER A 76 -8.39 17.09 -17.31
CA SER A 76 -9.62 17.84 -16.99
C SER A 76 -10.90 17.07 -17.33
N ARG A 77 -10.86 16.20 -18.34
CA ARG A 77 -11.98 15.33 -18.75
C ARG A 77 -11.88 13.92 -18.16
N CYS A 78 -10.80 13.64 -17.42
CA CYS A 78 -10.63 12.38 -16.74
C CYS A 78 -11.62 12.27 -15.57
N SER A 79 -12.13 11.06 -15.36
CA SER A 79 -13.12 10.77 -14.33
C SER A 79 -12.79 9.43 -13.69
N GLY A 80 -13.47 9.10 -12.59
CA GLY A 80 -13.29 7.80 -11.93
C GLY A 80 -13.51 6.60 -12.87
N ALA A 81 -14.33 6.72 -13.91
CA ALA A 81 -14.55 5.64 -14.87
C ALA A 81 -13.27 5.29 -15.66
N HIS A 82 -12.56 6.30 -16.17
CA HIS A 82 -11.30 6.12 -16.89
C HIS A 82 -10.20 5.56 -15.96
N VAL A 83 -10.20 5.96 -14.69
CA VAL A 83 -9.30 5.37 -13.69
C VAL A 83 -9.60 3.87 -13.51
N LEU A 84 -10.88 3.48 -13.41
CA LEU A 84 -11.25 2.07 -13.27
C LEU A 84 -10.87 1.24 -14.50
N GLU A 85 -11.04 1.79 -15.69
CA GLU A 85 -10.62 1.15 -16.93
C GLU A 85 -9.09 0.95 -16.94
N PHE A 86 -8.32 1.98 -16.57
CA PHE A 86 -6.86 1.86 -16.41
C PHE A 86 -6.48 0.75 -15.42
N LEU A 87 -7.12 0.67 -14.25
CA LEU A 87 -6.83 -0.37 -13.26
C LEU A 87 -7.17 -1.77 -13.78
N ARG A 88 -8.24 -1.93 -14.56
CA ARG A 88 -8.59 -3.21 -15.20
C ARG A 88 -7.63 -3.60 -16.31
N TYR A 89 -7.12 -2.62 -17.06
CA TYR A 89 -6.04 -2.85 -18.02
C TYR A 89 -4.78 -3.38 -17.33
N LEU A 90 -4.38 -2.78 -16.21
CA LEU A 90 -3.22 -3.24 -15.43
C LEU A 90 -3.38 -4.65 -14.85
N ASP A 91 -4.61 -5.08 -14.59
CA ASP A 91 -4.91 -6.44 -14.12
C ASP A 91 -4.49 -7.53 -15.12
N GLN A 92 -4.38 -7.21 -16.42
CA GLN A 92 -4.00 -8.18 -17.46
C GLN A 92 -2.54 -8.66 -17.35
N PHE A 93 -1.68 -7.83 -16.75
CA PHE A 93 -0.24 -8.09 -16.62
C PHE A 93 0.16 -8.40 -15.17
N GLY A 94 -0.82 -8.80 -14.36
CA GLY A 94 -0.58 -9.13 -12.96
C GLY A 94 0.17 -10.45 -12.77
N LYS A 95 0.78 -10.61 -11.59
CA LYS A 95 1.55 -11.81 -11.22
C LYS A 95 0.85 -12.65 -10.15
N THR A 96 -0.31 -12.22 -9.64
CA THR A 96 -1.01 -12.90 -8.54
C THR A 96 -2.07 -13.82 -9.10
N LYS A 97 -2.02 -15.12 -8.75
CA LYS A 97 -3.09 -16.06 -9.08
C LYS A 97 -4.36 -15.73 -8.29
N VAL A 98 -5.47 -15.51 -8.99
CA VAL A 98 -6.79 -15.25 -8.39
C VAL A 98 -7.76 -16.34 -8.84
N HIS A 99 -8.13 -17.23 -7.90
CA HIS A 99 -8.98 -18.37 -8.19
C HIS A 99 -10.42 -17.95 -8.49
N THR A 100 -11.03 -18.56 -9.51
CA THR A 100 -12.47 -18.39 -9.79
C THR A 100 -13.29 -19.17 -8.76
N PRO A 101 -14.56 -18.79 -8.48
CA PRO A 101 -15.39 -19.51 -7.51
C PRO A 101 -15.58 -21.00 -7.80
N MET A 102 -15.50 -21.40 -9.07
CA MET A 102 -15.60 -22.80 -9.51
C MET A 102 -14.26 -23.56 -9.44
N CYS A 103 -13.17 -22.90 -9.06
CA CYS A 103 -11.87 -23.53 -8.95
C CYS A 103 -11.81 -24.40 -7.67
N PRO A 104 -11.32 -25.65 -7.73
CA PRO A 104 -11.13 -26.49 -6.55
C PRO A 104 -10.22 -25.86 -5.47
N PHE A 105 -9.36 -24.92 -5.87
CA PHE A 105 -8.44 -24.22 -4.99
C PHE A 105 -8.97 -22.87 -4.49
N TYR A 106 -10.23 -22.51 -4.77
CA TYR A 106 -10.81 -21.29 -4.22
C TYR A 106 -10.74 -21.31 -2.69
N GLY A 107 -10.25 -20.24 -2.07
CA GLY A 107 -10.08 -20.18 -0.61
C GLY A 107 -8.86 -20.91 -0.06
N HIS A 108 -7.97 -21.46 -0.90
CA HIS A 108 -6.78 -22.17 -0.46
C HIS A 108 -5.51 -21.31 -0.62
N PRO A 109 -4.82 -20.92 0.47
CA PRO A 109 -3.66 -20.02 0.40
C PRO A 109 -2.40 -20.66 -0.17
N ASN A 110 -2.28 -21.99 -0.08
CA ASN A 110 -1.16 -22.74 -0.65
C ASN A 110 -1.71 -23.96 -1.41
N PRO A 111 -2.15 -23.79 -2.67
CA PRO A 111 -2.74 -24.87 -3.45
C PRO A 111 -1.67 -25.93 -3.79
N PRO A 112 -2.00 -27.23 -3.68
CA PRO A 112 -1.05 -28.33 -3.90
C PRO A 112 -0.71 -28.58 -5.38
N ALA A 113 -1.48 -27.99 -6.31
CA ALA A 113 -1.28 -28.16 -7.76
C ALA A 113 -1.63 -26.85 -8.52
N PRO A 114 -1.09 -26.66 -9.74
CA PRO A 114 -1.41 -25.49 -10.57
C PRO A 114 -2.85 -25.51 -11.09
N CYS A 115 -3.37 -24.34 -11.48
CA CYS A 115 -4.71 -24.21 -12.07
C CYS A 115 -4.76 -23.16 -13.19
N PRO A 116 -5.76 -23.25 -14.09
CA PRO A 116 -5.91 -22.34 -15.23
C PRO A 116 -6.49 -20.98 -14.84
N CYS A 117 -6.64 -20.67 -13.55
CA CYS A 117 -7.16 -19.38 -13.11
C CYS A 117 -6.26 -18.22 -13.57
N PRO A 118 -6.83 -17.04 -13.87
CA PRO A 118 -6.07 -15.91 -14.39
C PRO A 118 -5.07 -15.38 -13.35
N LEU A 119 -4.01 -14.77 -13.87
CA LEU A 119 -3.14 -13.90 -13.07
C LEU A 119 -3.71 -12.48 -13.11
N LYS A 120 -3.76 -11.81 -11.96
CA LYS A 120 -4.23 -10.44 -11.80
C LYS A 120 -3.29 -9.64 -10.93
N GLN A 121 -3.41 -8.31 -10.95
CA GLN A 121 -2.59 -7.47 -10.10
C GLN A 121 -2.99 -7.69 -8.64
N ALA A 122 -2.03 -7.70 -7.73
CA ALA A 122 -2.38 -7.80 -6.31
C ALA A 122 -3.17 -6.54 -5.91
N TRP A 123 -4.25 -6.72 -5.13
CA TRP A 123 -5.08 -5.59 -4.70
C TRP A 123 -4.25 -4.50 -3.99
N GLY A 124 -3.24 -4.90 -3.21
CA GLY A 124 -2.34 -3.98 -2.49
C GLY A 124 -1.47 -3.15 -3.44
N SER A 125 -1.06 -3.71 -4.57
CA SER A 125 -0.32 -2.98 -5.61
C SER A 125 -1.20 -1.94 -6.29
N LEU A 126 -2.46 -2.26 -6.58
CA LEU A 126 -3.43 -1.32 -7.14
C LEU A 126 -3.73 -0.17 -6.17
N ASP A 127 -3.94 -0.49 -4.89
CA ASP A 127 -4.21 0.50 -3.84
C ASP A 127 -3.04 1.48 -3.67
N ALA A 128 -1.81 0.95 -3.62
CA ALA A 128 -0.60 1.75 -3.52
C ALA A 128 -0.39 2.65 -4.77
N LEU A 129 -0.66 2.12 -5.97
CA LEU A 129 -0.62 2.89 -7.21
C LEU A 129 -1.61 4.06 -7.18
N VAL A 130 -2.87 3.80 -6.81
CA VAL A 130 -3.90 4.84 -6.70
C VAL A 130 -3.52 5.90 -5.67
N GLY A 131 -2.90 5.50 -4.55
CA GLY A 131 -2.35 6.43 -3.56
C GLY A 131 -1.29 7.36 -4.16
N ARG A 132 -0.34 6.82 -4.93
CA ARG A 132 0.71 7.61 -5.61
C ARG A 132 0.13 8.53 -6.67
N LEU A 133 -0.82 8.07 -7.48
CA LEU A 133 -1.47 8.88 -8.51
C LEU A 133 -2.31 10.01 -7.91
N ARG A 134 -2.93 9.80 -6.74
CA ARG A 134 -3.64 10.87 -6.02
C ARG A 134 -2.68 11.99 -5.62
N ALA A 135 -1.53 11.63 -5.03
CA ALA A 135 -0.49 12.59 -4.64
C ALA A 135 0.11 13.32 -5.85
N ALA A 136 0.38 12.60 -6.94
CA ALA A 136 0.88 13.20 -8.19
C ALA A 136 -0.12 14.23 -8.75
N TYR A 137 -1.42 13.91 -8.74
CA TYR A 137 -2.45 14.83 -9.21
C TYR A 137 -2.46 16.15 -8.43
N GLU A 138 -2.30 16.09 -7.11
CA GLU A 138 -2.25 17.29 -6.25
C GLU A 138 -1.00 18.13 -6.51
N GLU A 139 0.16 17.50 -6.68
CA GLU A 139 1.43 18.17 -7.03
C GLU A 139 1.41 18.81 -8.42
N ASN A 140 0.63 18.26 -9.35
CA ASN A 140 0.41 18.81 -10.68
C ASN A 140 -0.70 19.88 -10.72
N GLY A 141 -1.08 20.45 -9.56
CA GLY A 141 -2.02 21.57 -9.45
C GLY A 141 -3.50 21.15 -9.37
N GLY A 142 -3.77 19.86 -9.23
CA GLY A 142 -5.11 19.32 -9.07
C GLY A 142 -5.67 19.54 -7.67
N LYS A 143 -6.97 19.84 -7.56
CA LYS A 143 -7.64 19.97 -6.26
C LYS A 143 -8.05 18.58 -5.74
N PRO A 144 -7.97 18.31 -4.43
CA PRO A 144 -8.39 17.02 -3.87
C PRO A 144 -9.86 16.68 -4.19
N GLU A 145 -10.72 17.69 -4.30
CA GLU A 145 -12.17 17.48 -4.48
C GLU A 145 -12.56 17.09 -5.91
N THR A 146 -11.75 17.50 -6.89
CA THR A 146 -11.93 17.12 -8.29
C THR A 146 -11.07 15.91 -8.68
N ASN A 147 -10.42 15.27 -7.70
CA ASN A 147 -9.44 14.24 -7.96
C ASN A 147 -10.12 12.94 -8.45
N PRO A 148 -9.86 12.48 -9.69
CA PRO A 148 -10.51 11.29 -10.24
C PRO A 148 -10.09 10.00 -9.52
N PHE A 149 -8.88 9.96 -8.95
CA PHE A 149 -8.38 8.84 -8.13
C PHE A 149 -9.01 8.83 -6.74
N GLY A 150 -9.53 9.98 -6.29
CA GLY A 150 -10.33 10.13 -5.09
C GLY A 150 -11.80 9.72 -5.27
N ALA A 151 -12.28 9.44 -6.49
CA ALA A 151 -13.69 9.20 -6.75
C ALA A 151 -14.28 8.02 -5.96
N ARG A 152 -15.56 8.13 -5.55
CA ARG A 152 -16.27 7.08 -4.79
C ARG A 152 -16.25 5.73 -5.49
N ALA A 153 -16.43 5.72 -6.82
CA ALA A 153 -16.41 4.50 -7.62
C ALA A 153 -15.06 3.75 -7.53
N VAL A 154 -13.94 4.49 -7.52
CA VAL A 154 -12.59 3.91 -7.39
C VAL A 154 -12.40 3.27 -6.01
N ARG A 155 -12.86 3.95 -4.95
CA ARG A 155 -12.78 3.41 -3.57
C ARG A 155 -13.60 2.13 -3.39
N LEU A 156 -14.81 2.08 -3.96
CA LEU A 156 -15.66 0.90 -3.90
C LEU A 156 -15.04 -0.26 -4.67
N TYR A 157 -14.53 0.00 -5.88
CA TYR A 157 -13.83 -1.02 -6.67
C TYR A 157 -12.63 -1.63 -5.93
N LEU A 158 -11.76 -0.81 -5.33
CA LEU A 158 -10.61 -1.32 -4.58
C LEU A 158 -11.02 -2.18 -3.37
N ARG A 159 -12.12 -1.84 -2.71
CA ARG A 159 -12.70 -2.64 -1.61
C ARG A 159 -13.21 -3.98 -2.13
N GLU A 160 -13.98 -3.98 -3.21
CA GLU A 160 -14.49 -5.20 -3.83
C GLU A 160 -13.34 -6.11 -4.32
N VAL A 161 -12.33 -5.56 -4.98
CA VAL A 161 -11.15 -6.31 -5.44
C VAL A 161 -10.40 -6.93 -4.25
N ARG A 162 -10.23 -6.19 -3.15
CA ARG A 162 -9.64 -6.74 -1.92
C ARG A 162 -10.43 -7.94 -1.42
N ASP A 163 -11.75 -7.81 -1.29
CA ASP A 163 -12.61 -8.87 -0.76
C ASP A 163 -12.64 -10.11 -1.68
N LEU A 164 -12.75 -9.90 -2.99
CA LEU A 164 -12.70 -10.96 -3.99
C LEU A 164 -11.36 -11.71 -3.95
N GLN A 165 -10.23 -11.00 -3.91
CA GLN A 165 -8.92 -11.63 -3.85
C GLN A 165 -8.67 -12.34 -2.51
N SER A 166 -9.09 -11.76 -1.39
CA SER A 166 -8.97 -12.37 -0.07
C SER A 166 -9.73 -13.68 0.03
N LYS A 167 -10.98 -13.71 -0.46
CA LYS A 167 -11.79 -14.95 -0.52
C LYS A 167 -11.17 -15.96 -1.48
N ALA A 168 -10.85 -15.54 -2.70
CA ALA A 168 -10.30 -16.42 -3.72
C ALA A 168 -8.98 -17.08 -3.31
N ARG A 169 -8.12 -16.36 -2.59
CA ARG A 169 -6.80 -16.83 -2.16
C ARG A 169 -6.80 -17.42 -0.74
N GLY A 170 -7.92 -17.45 -0.04
CA GLY A 170 -7.97 -17.97 1.34
C GLY A 170 -7.20 -17.13 2.37
N VAL A 171 -6.89 -15.87 2.03
CA VAL A 171 -6.15 -14.96 2.92
C VAL A 171 -7.17 -14.15 3.72
N SER A 172 -7.64 -14.71 4.83
CA SER A 172 -8.42 -13.96 5.82
C SER A 172 -7.50 -13.19 6.77
N TYR A 173 -7.75 -11.88 6.93
CA TYR A 173 -6.94 -11.00 7.78
C TYR A 173 -7.13 -11.27 9.29
N GLU A 174 -8.12 -12.07 9.68
CA GLU A 174 -8.44 -12.42 11.08
C GLU A 174 -7.32 -13.19 11.80
N LYS A 175 -6.51 -13.97 11.07
CA LYS A 175 -5.54 -14.88 11.70
C LYS A 175 -4.30 -14.18 12.26
N LYS A 176 -4.10 -12.88 11.99
CA LYS A 176 -2.99 -12.08 12.56
C LYS A 176 -3.31 -11.55 13.97
N LYS A 177 -4.57 -11.63 14.45
CA LYS A 177 -4.94 -11.28 15.83
C LYS A 177 -4.62 -12.39 16.84
N LYS A 178 -4.63 -13.66 16.42
CA LYS A 178 -4.38 -14.83 17.32
C LYS A 178 -2.90 -15.22 17.47
N ARG A 179 -1.99 -14.59 16.70
CA ARG A 179 -0.52 -14.81 16.78
C ARG A 179 0.25 -13.64 17.42
N LYS A 180 -0.41 -12.78 18.20
CA LYS A 180 0.31 -11.83 19.07
C LYS A 180 0.57 -12.49 20.42
N ARG A 181 1.81 -13.00 20.58
CA ARG A 181 2.58 -13.34 21.80
C ARG A 181 1.91 -14.17 22.91
N PRO A 182 2.57 -15.22 23.45
CA PRO A 182 2.33 -15.64 24.83
C PRO A 182 2.64 -14.43 25.74
N THR A 183 1.70 -14.03 26.57
CA THR A 183 1.97 -13.16 27.72
C THR A 183 3.06 -13.81 28.58
N PRO A 184 4.16 -13.13 28.94
CA PRO A 184 5.07 -13.67 29.94
C PRO A 184 4.29 -13.86 31.25
N PRO A 185 4.55 -14.94 32.01
CA PRO A 185 3.90 -15.15 33.30
C PRO A 185 4.23 -13.98 34.25
N PRO A 186 3.32 -13.62 35.17
CA PRO A 186 3.58 -12.57 36.15
C PRO A 186 4.82 -12.92 37.00
N PRO A 187 5.62 -11.92 37.40
CA PRO A 187 6.76 -12.17 38.28
C PRO A 187 6.29 -12.76 39.62
N PRO A 188 7.09 -13.66 40.23
CA PRO A 188 6.76 -14.22 41.54
C PRO A 188 6.71 -13.11 42.60
N PRO A 189 5.84 -13.24 43.63
CA PRO A 189 5.78 -12.28 44.72
C PRO A 189 7.11 -12.21 45.48
N PRO A 190 7.50 -11.03 45.98
CA PRO A 190 8.74 -10.89 46.73
C PRO A 190 8.67 -11.73 48.01
N GLN A 191 9.64 -12.65 48.16
CA GLN A 191 9.88 -13.34 49.43
C GLN A 191 10.36 -12.31 50.44
N GLN A 192 9.54 -12.02 51.45
CA GLN A 192 9.98 -11.24 52.60
C GLN A 192 10.93 -12.09 53.43
N LEU A 193 12.17 -11.62 53.54
CA LEU A 193 13.18 -12.14 54.44
C LEU A 193 12.73 -11.87 55.88
N SER A 194 12.56 -12.92 56.67
CA SER A 194 12.21 -12.85 58.08
C SER A 194 13.39 -12.29 58.88
N THR A 195 13.25 -11.09 59.43
CA THR A 195 14.13 -10.59 60.50
C THR A 195 13.30 -10.39 61.76
N SER A 196 13.47 -11.32 62.69
CA SER A 196 13.00 -11.24 64.07
C SER A 196 13.71 -10.10 64.80
N VAL A 197 12.96 -9.13 65.34
CA VAL A 197 13.47 -8.21 66.36
C VAL A 197 12.51 -8.20 67.54
N GLN A 198 13.12 -8.43 68.69
CA GLN A 198 12.60 -8.70 70.02
C GLN A 198 12.04 -7.42 70.66
N LEU A 199 10.93 -7.55 71.39
CA LEU A 199 10.27 -6.49 72.16
C LEU A 199 11.05 -6.13 73.43
N PRO A 200 11.18 -4.84 73.82
CA PRO A 200 11.41 -4.47 75.20
C PRO A 200 10.16 -3.88 75.87
N LEU A 201 9.91 -4.48 77.04
CA LEU A 201 9.17 -4.15 78.27
C LEU A 201 8.52 -2.76 78.47
N SER A 202 7.35 -2.82 79.10
CA SER A 202 6.36 -1.78 79.44
C SER A 202 6.76 -0.83 80.58
N SER A 203 6.18 0.38 80.57
CA SER A 203 6.03 1.28 81.73
C SER A 203 4.55 1.67 81.93
N PRO A 204 4.06 1.86 83.18
CA PRO A 204 2.64 2.04 83.52
C PRO A 204 2.14 3.49 83.37
N PRO A 205 0.79 3.71 83.36
CA PRO A 205 0.17 5.02 83.12
C PRO A 205 0.02 5.86 84.40
N PRO A 206 0.06 7.20 84.32
CA PRO A 206 -0.45 8.04 85.39
C PRO A 206 -1.98 8.18 85.30
N SER A 207 -2.67 7.77 86.36
CA SER A 207 -4.08 8.08 86.62
C SER A 207 -4.12 9.40 87.38
N GLY A 208 -4.71 10.44 86.78
CA GLY A 208 -5.06 11.69 87.44
C GLY A 208 -6.57 11.93 87.30
N GLU A 209 -7.26 11.76 88.43
CA GLU A 209 -8.41 12.54 88.92
C GLU A 209 -8.66 13.90 88.25
N ALA A 210 -9.86 14.50 88.20
CA ALA A 210 -11.26 14.17 88.46
C ALA A 210 -12.09 15.31 87.83
N GLU A 211 -13.41 15.22 87.94
CA GLU A 211 -14.41 16.30 87.77
C GLU A 211 -14.74 16.68 86.30
N HIS A 212 -15.94 16.54 85.71
CA HIS A 212 -17.36 16.66 86.08
C HIS A 212 -17.99 17.90 85.40
N PHE A 213 -19.13 17.66 84.74
CA PHE A 213 -19.98 18.58 83.94
C PHE A 213 -19.34 19.16 82.66
N GLY A 214 -19.99 19.21 81.48
CA GLY A 214 -21.39 19.10 81.12
C GLY A 214 -21.74 20.25 80.16
N ILE A 215 -22.42 19.90 79.05
CA ILE A 215 -23.44 20.73 78.35
C ILE A 215 -23.01 21.58 77.11
N MET A 216 -23.70 21.26 76.00
CA MET A 216 -24.23 22.07 74.85
C MET A 216 -23.38 22.56 73.66
N ASN A 217 -23.75 21.99 72.50
CA ASN A 217 -24.22 22.65 71.25
C ASN A 217 -23.55 23.94 70.76
N SER A 218 -22.90 23.87 69.60
CA SER A 218 -23.37 24.38 68.28
C SER A 218 -22.21 24.43 67.29
#